data_AF-S4NZV6-F1
#
_entry.id   AF-S4NZV6-F1
#
_cell.length_a   1.000
_cell.length_b   1.000
_cell.length_c   1.000
_cell.angle_alpha   90.00
_cell.angle_beta   90.00
_cell.angle_gamma   90.00
#
_symmetry.space_group_name_H-M   'P 1'
#
loop_
_entity.id
_entity.type
_entity.pdbx_description
1 polymer ?
#
loop_
_entity_poly.entity_id
_entity_poly.type
_entity_poly.pdbx_seq_one_letter_code
_entity_poly.pdbx_strand_id
1 'polypeptide(L)' 'MWEVFTRGKVPYGKMKNSEVVDMVQKGHVLEKPKECLNEIYNVMKACWRHAPEDRPSFRLLKEELSGVAHSVLAD' A
#
# COMPACT_ATOMS: atom_id res chain seq x y z
N MET A 1 3.51 -4.93 0.75
CA MET A 1 2.71 -4.95 -0.49
C MET A 1 3.40 -4.17 -1.62
N TRP A 2 3.74 -2.89 -1.44
CA TRP A 2 4.40 -2.09 -2.48
C TRP A 2 5.68 -2.73 -3.04
N GLU A 3 6.54 -3.29 -2.18
CA GLU A 3 7.77 -3.99 -2.59
C GLU A 3 7.50 -5.20 -3.48
N VAL A 4 6.40 -5.93 -3.24
CA VAL A 4 5.99 -7.09 -4.07
C VAL A 4 5.68 -6.63 -5.49
N PHE A 5 4.85 -5.60 -5.63
CA PHE A 5 4.43 -5.06 -6.93
C PHE A 5 5.51 -4.26 -7.66
N THR A 6 6.57 -3.86 -6.96
CA THR A 6 7.75 -3.24 -7.59
C THR A 6 8.88 -4.22 -7.85
N ARG A 7 8.67 -5.51 -7.55
CA ARG A 7 9.67 -6.58 -7.71
C ARG A 7 10.94 -6.31 -6.88
N GLY A 8 10.74 -5.89 -5.63
CA GLY A 8 11.81 -5.75 -4.63
C GLY A 8 12.55 -4.40 -4.65
N LYS A 9 11.95 -3.34 -5.21
CA LYS A 9 12.53 -2.00 -5.05
C LYS A 9 12.52 -1.59 -3.58
N VAL A 10 13.54 -0.84 -3.18
CA VAL A 10 13.64 -0.25 -1.84
C VAL A 10 12.62 0.90 -1.71
N PRO A 11 11.69 0.85 -0.74
CA PRO A 11 10.77 1.95 -0.46
C PRO A 11 11.53 3.25 -0.16
N TYR A 12 11.05 4.38 -0.69
CA TYR A 12 11.67 5.70 -0.52
C TYR A 12 13.15 5.79 -0.96
N GLY A 13 13.66 4.80 -1.71
CA GLY A 13 14.96 4.85 -2.34
C GLY A 13 16.13 5.01 -1.36
N LYS A 14 16.84 6.14 -1.45
CA LYS A 14 18.05 6.44 -0.64
C LYS A 14 17.79 7.42 0.51
N MET A 15 16.53 7.75 0.78
CA MET A 15 16.17 8.66 1.85
C MET A 15 16.58 8.09 3.21
N LYS A 16 17.05 8.96 4.10
CA LYS A 16 17.29 8.64 5.51
C LYS A 16 15.96 8.50 6.23
N ASN A 17 15.95 7.75 7.33
CA ASN A 17 14.75 7.52 8.12
C ASN A 17 14.06 8.83 8.57
N SER A 18 14.82 9.86 8.95
CA SER A 18 14.26 11.16 9.32
C SER A 18 13.51 11.84 8.18
N GLU A 19 14.06 11.76 6.96
CA GLU A 19 13.43 12.33 5.76
C GLU A 19 12.14 11.57 5.40
N VAL A 20 12.14 10.24 5.59
CA VAL A 20 10.94 9.41 5.39
C VAL A 20 9.85 9.77 6.40
N VAL A 21 10.20 9.95 7.67
CA VAL A 21 9.26 10.38 8.71
C VAL A 21 8.61 11.71 8.34
N ASP A 22 9.40 12.71 7.95
CA ASP A 22 8.90 14.03 7.55
C ASP A 22 7.92 13.95 6.37
N MET A 23 8.23 13.12 5.37
CA MET A 23 7.37 12.91 4.20
C MET A 23 6.04 12.27 4.57
N VAL A 24 6.08 11.19 5.35
CA VAL A 24 4.88 10.46 5.78
C VAL A 24 4.00 11.33 6.68
N GLN A 25 4.60 12.14 7.56
CA GLN A 25 3.87 13.09 8.39
C GLN A 25 3.15 14.16 7.56
N LYS A 26 3.72 14.58 6.42
CA LYS A 26 3.09 15.48 5.46
C LYS A 26 2.05 14.80 4.56
N GLY A 27 1.80 13.51 4.75
CA GLY A 27 0.84 12.73 3.97
C GLY A 27 1.39 12.22 2.63
N HIS A 28 2.69 12.34 2.38
CA HIS A 28 3.31 11.75 1.19
C HIS A 28 3.50 10.25 1.41
N VAL A 29 3.02 9.46 0.44
CA VAL A 29 3.15 8.00 0.41
C VAL A 29 3.74 7.56 -0.92
N LEU A 30 4.12 6.28 -1.02
CA LEU A 30 4.69 5.72 -2.23
C LEU A 30 3.67 5.74 -3.39
N GLU A 31 4.15 6.05 -4.59
CA GLU A 31 3.35 6.03 -5.81
C GLU A 31 2.87 4.62 -6.17
N LYS A 32 1.78 4.54 -6.95
CA LYS A 32 1.27 3.27 -7.45
C LYS A 32 2.30 2.60 -8.38
N PRO A 33 2.71 1.35 -8.11
CA PRO A 33 3.54 0.60 -9.06
C PRO A 33 2.82 0.39 -10.40
N LYS A 34 3.56 0.40 -11.51
CA LYS A 34 3.00 0.30 -12.88
C LYS A 34 2.08 -0.91 -13.08
N GLU A 35 2.48 -2.06 -12.57
CA GLU A 35 1.76 -3.34 -12.73
C GLU A 35 0.78 -3.61 -11.58
N CYS A 36 0.53 -2.63 -10.71
CA CYS A 36 -0.38 -2.78 -9.59
C CYS A 36 -1.82 -2.37 -9.98
N LEU A 37 -2.77 -3.28 -9.72
CA LEU A 37 -4.20 -3.02 -9.81
C LEU A 37 -4.59 -1.85 -8.89
N ASN A 38 -5.60 -1.07 -9.31
CA ASN A 38 -6.04 0.10 -8.55
C ASN A 38 -6.62 -0.31 -7.19
N GLU A 39 -7.35 -1.42 -7.16
CA GLU A 39 -7.97 -2.02 -5.99
C GLU A 39 -6.90 -2.35 -4.94
N ILE A 40 -5.82 -2.99 -5.36
CA ILE A 40 -4.70 -3.32 -4.48
C ILE A 40 -3.99 -2.06 -3.99
N TYR A 41 -3.79 -1.05 -4.84
CA TYR A 41 -3.19 0.21 -4.40
C TYR A 41 -4.08 0.99 -3.43
N ASN A 42 -5.41 0.92 -3.60
CA ASN A 42 -6.36 1.50 -2.66
C ASN A 42 -6.27 0.83 -1.29
N VAL A 43 -6.09 -0.50 -1.24
CA VAL A 43 -5.78 -1.22 0.01
C VAL A 43 -4.48 -0.69 0.63
N MET A 44 -3.40 -0.51 -0.16
CA MET A 44 -2.15 0.08 0.36
C MET A 44 -2.36 1.49 0.95
N LYS A 45 -3.09 2.36 0.25
CA LYS A 45 -3.41 3.71 0.75
C LYS A 45 -4.24 3.66 2.04
N ALA A 46 -5.18 2.74 2.15
CA ALA A 46 -5.97 2.55 3.37
C ALA A 46 -5.08 2.14 4.56
N CYS A 47 -4.07 1.30 4.33
CA CYS A 47 -3.07 0.96 5.35
C CYS A 47 -2.18 2.15 5.75
N TRP A 48 -1.99 3.12 4.87
CA TRP A 48 -1.14 4.30 5.08
C TRP A 48 -1.90 5.54 5.57
N ARG A 49 -3.16 5.41 5.99
CA ARG A 49 -3.89 6.55 6.59
C ARG A 49 -3.16 7.07 7.82
N HIS A 50 -3.14 8.40 7.95
CA HIS A 50 -2.39 9.07 9.00
C HIS A 50 -2.92 8.68 10.39
N ALA A 51 -4.22 8.87 10.61
CA ALA A 51 -4.92 8.48 11.82
C ALA A 51 -4.98 6.93 11.95
N PRO A 52 -4.47 6.35 13.05
CA PRO A 52 -4.50 4.90 13.26
C PRO A 52 -5.90 4.28 13.23
N GLU A 53 -6.90 4.98 13.75
CA GLU A 53 -8.30 4.57 13.82
C GLU A 53 -8.96 4.42 12.44
N ASP A 54 -8.45 5.10 11.43
CA ASP A 54 -8.96 4.99 10.06
C ASP A 54 -8.35 3.79 9.31
N ARG A 55 -7.33 3.12 9.86
CA ARG A 55 -6.65 2.01 9.21
C ARG A 55 -7.49 0.73 9.32
N PRO A 56 -7.58 -0.06 8.23
CA PRO A 56 -8.37 -1.29 8.24
C PRO A 56 -7.73 -2.34 9.16
N SER A 57 -8.58 -3.14 9.81
CA SER A 57 -8.12 -4.32 10.53
C SER A 57 -7.59 -5.39 9.57
N PHE A 58 -6.74 -6.30 10.06
CA PHE A 58 -6.28 -7.43 9.24
C PHE A 58 -7.42 -8.34 8.75
N ARG A 59 -8.52 -8.43 9.50
CA ARG A 59 -9.71 -9.16 9.05
C ARG A 59 -10.30 -8.53 7.79
N LEU A 60 -10.52 -7.22 7.81
CA LEU A 60 -11.03 -6.49 6.65
C LEU A 60 -10.06 -6.57 5.47
N LEU A 61 -8.76 -6.40 5.72
CA LEU A 61 -7.73 -6.52 4.69
C LEU A 61 -7.75 -7.89 4.01
N LYS A 62 -7.91 -8.97 4.78
CA LYS A 62 -8.00 -10.32 4.22
C LYS A 62 -9.23 -10.46 3.31
N GLU A 63 -10.39 -9.98 3.78
CA GLU A 63 -11.64 -10.02 3.01
C GLU A 63 -11.51 -9.24 1.68
N GLU A 64 -10.98 -8.02 1.72
CA GLU A 64 -10.75 -7.19 0.52
C GLU A 64 -9.77 -7.84 -0.46
N LEU A 65 -8.61 -8.31 0.03
CA LEU A 65 -7.59 -8.93 -0.82
C LEU A 65 -8.07 -10.25 -1.42
N SER A 66 -8.83 -11.05 -0.66
CA SER A 66 -9.48 -12.25 -1.18
C SER A 66 -10.47 -11.91 -2.28
N GLY A 67 -11.28 -10.86 -2.13
CA GLY A 67 -12.22 -10.43 -3.18
C GLY A 67 -11.52 -10.07 -4.49
N VAL A 68 -10.43 -9.32 -4.42
CA VAL A 68 -9.62 -8.97 -5.60
C VAL A 68 -9.00 -10.22 -6.23
N ALA A 69 -8.43 -11.11 -5.42
CA ALA A 69 -7.81 -12.33 -5.91
C ALA A 69 -8.80 -13.25 -6.65
N HIS A 70 -10.02 -13.43 -6.13
CA HIS A 70 -11.06 -14.21 -6.82
C HIS A 70 -11.45 -13.57 -8.15
N SER A 71 -11.54 -12.24 -8.21
CA SER A 71 -11.89 -11.52 -9.45
C SER A 71 -10.83 -11.75 -10.53
N VAL A 72 -9.55 -11.66 -10.17
CA VAL A 72 -8.42 -11.87 -11.10
C VAL A 72 -8.31 -13.32 -11.57
N LEU A 73 -8.67 -14.30 -10.72
CA LEU A 73 -8.60 -15.72 -11.05
C LEU A 73 -9.84 -16.24 -11.81
N ALA A 74 -10.91 -15.44 -11.88
CA ALA A 74 -12.13 -15.77 -12.60
C ALA A 74 -12.11 -15.29 -14.07
N ASP A 75 -11.13 -14.45 -14.44
CA ASP A 75 -10.84 -13.97 -15.79
C ASP A 75 -9.76 -14.83 -16.48
#